data_AF-W8RD33-F1
#
_entry.id   AF-W8RD33-F1
#
_cell.length_a   1.000
_cell.length_b   1.000
_cell.length_c   1.000
_cell.angle_alpha   90.00
_cell.angle_beta   90.00
_cell.angle_gamma   90.00
#
_symmetry.space_group_name_H-M   'P 1'
#
loop_
_entity.id
_entity.type
_entity.pdbx_description
1 polymer ?
#
loop_
_entity_poly.entity_id
_entity_poly.type
_entity_poly.pdbx_seq_one_letter_code
_entity_poly.pdbx_strand_id
1 'polypeptide(L)'
;MAPVLADWPRLRLSLIVDDALIDIFDSWIDIALRVGELRDSSWIGRKLCEMDTLLYASTSYLARQGMPDSPAIWKTTTGSR
;
A
#
# COMPACT_ATOMS: atom_id res chain seq x y z
N MET A 1 11.37 11.67 1.74
CA MET A 1 10.71 12.92 2.14
C MET A 1 11.68 14.02 2.56
N ALA A 2 12.90 13.71 3.02
CA ALA A 2 13.90 14.70 3.43
C ALA A 2 14.23 15.78 2.37
N PRO A 3 14.34 15.48 1.06
CA PRO A 3 14.65 16.52 0.07
C PRO A 3 13.53 17.55 -0.12
N VAL A 4 12.28 17.08 -0.24
CA VAL A 4 11.11 17.96 -0.49
C VAL A 4 10.85 18.92 0.67
N LEU A 5 10.99 18.44 1.91
CA LEU A 5 10.79 19.29 3.09
C LEU A 5 11.94 20.29 3.30
N ALA A 6 13.15 19.97 2.80
CA ALA A 6 14.27 20.92 2.81
C ALA A 6 14.06 22.06 1.80
N ASP A 7 13.55 21.75 0.60
CA ASP A 7 13.32 22.74 -0.45
C ASP A 7 12.10 23.64 -0.18
N TRP A 8 11.17 23.19 0.68
CA TRP A 8 9.94 23.91 1.02
C TRP A 8 9.73 24.03 2.54
N PRO A 9 10.46 24.93 3.23
CA PRO A 9 10.49 24.99 4.70
C PRO A 9 9.17 25.43 5.36
N ARG A 10 8.24 25.99 4.59
CA ARG A 10 6.88 26.34 5.07
C ARG A 10 5.87 25.22 4.89
N LEU A 11 6.21 24.16 4.16
CA LEU A 11 5.34 23.01 3.96
C LEU A 11 5.24 22.20 5.26
N ARG A 12 4.01 22.00 5.74
CA ARG A 12 3.72 21.11 6.87
C ARG A 12 2.97 19.90 6.35
N LEU A 13 3.44 18.71 6.71
CA LEU A 13 2.79 17.44 6.34
C LEU A 13 2.16 16.82 7.59
N SER A 14 0.86 16.53 7.50
CA SER A 14 0.17 15.62 8.40
C SER A 14 -0.06 14.33 7.65
N LEU A 15 0.45 13.22 8.17
CA LEU A 15 0.35 11.91 7.52
C LEU A 15 -0.49 10.98 8.38
N ILE A 16 -1.51 10.40 7.75
CA ILE A 16 -2.32 9.33 8.33
C ILE A 16 -2.01 8.07 7.52
N VAL A 17 -1.60 7.00 8.20
CA VAL A 17 -1.35 5.69 7.59
C VAL A 17 -2.30 4.72 8.24
N ASP A 18 -3.22 4.19 7.44
CA ASP A 18 -4.22 3.24 7.87
C ASP A 18 -4.50 2.26 6.71
N ASP A 19 -4.80 1.01 7.05
CA ASP A 19 -5.23 -0.01 6.08
C ASP A 19 -6.74 0.09 5.81
N ALA A 20 -7.47 0.90 6.59
CA ALA A 20 -8.88 1.17 6.38
C ALA A 20 -9.13 1.99 5.10
N LEU A 21 -10.25 1.72 4.45
CA LEU A 21 -10.75 2.56 3.36
C LEU A 21 -11.33 3.84 3.95
N ILE A 22 -10.46 4.83 4.19
CA ILE A 22 -10.82 6.12 4.78
C ILE A 22 -11.60 6.95 3.75
N ASP A 23 -12.76 7.48 4.15
CA ASP A 23 -13.42 8.53 3.40
C ASP A 23 -12.61 9.84 3.52
N ILE A 24 -12.19 10.33 2.35
CA ILE A 24 -11.32 11.50 2.21
C ILE A 24 -12.07 12.78 2.62
N PHE A 25 -13.41 12.82 2.42
CA PHE A 25 -14.22 13.98 2.74
C PHE A 25 -14.31 14.22 4.25
N ASP A 26 -14.69 13.19 5.00
CA ASP A 26 -14.88 13.31 6.45
C ASP A 26 -13.56 13.50 7.20
N SER A 27 -12.44 13.12 6.59
CA SER A 27 -11.10 13.12 7.20
C SER A 27 -10.26 14.35 6.89
N TRP A 28 -10.80 15.33 6.14
CA TRP A 28 -10.08 16.54 5.73
C TRP A 28 -8.74 16.24 5.02
N ILE A 29 -8.75 15.24 4.14
CA ILE A 29 -7.56 14.78 3.42
C ILE A 29 -7.47 15.50 2.07
N ASP A 30 -6.40 16.25 1.83
CA ASP A 30 -6.15 16.91 0.54
C ASP A 30 -5.66 15.93 -0.54
N ILE A 31 -4.85 14.94 -0.14
CA ILE A 31 -4.23 13.96 -1.05
C ILE A 31 -4.31 12.58 -0.40
N ALA A 32 -4.90 11.63 -1.11
CA ALA A 32 -4.90 10.22 -0.74
C ALA A 32 -4.00 9.41 -1.68
N LEU A 33 -3.13 8.59 -1.09
CA LEU A 33 -2.37 7.56 -1.81
C LEU A 33 -3.08 6.23 -1.59
N ARG A 34 -3.49 5.58 -2.67
CA ARG A 34 -4.24 4.30 -2.63
C ARG A 34 -3.61 3.30 -3.59
N VAL A 35 -3.65 2.04 -3.20
CA VAL A 35 -3.29 0.89 -4.06
C VAL A 35 -4.58 0.22 -4.51
N GLY A 36 -4.67 -0.12 -5.79
CA GLY A 36 -5.84 -0.74 -6.40
C GLY A 36 -6.51 0.15 -7.43
N GLU A 37 -7.66 -0.31 -7.94
CA GLU A 37 -8.41 0.44 -8.94
C GLU A 37 -9.07 1.68 -8.33
N LEU A 38 -9.02 2.78 -9.09
CA LEU A 38 -9.78 3.96 -8.75
C LEU A 38 -11.27 3.66 -8.95
N ARG A 39 -12.00 3.39 -7.86
CA ARG A 39 -13.45 3.31 -7.89
C ARG A 39 -14.03 4.60 -8.46
N ASP A 40 -15.17 4.49 -9.16
CA ASP A 40 -15.91 5.64 -9.64
C ASP A 40 -16.08 6.65 -8.51
N SER A 41 -15.38 7.76 -8.66
CA SER A 41 -15.35 8.82 -7.69
C SER A 41 -15.33 10.13 -8.44
N SER A 42 -15.87 11.18 -7.82
CA SER A 42 -15.82 12.54 -8.35
C SER A 42 -14.40 13.13 -8.34
N TRP A 43 -13.37 12.35 -7.99
CA TRP A 43 -12.00 12.80 -7.81
C TRP A 43 -11.15 12.59 -9.06
N ILE A 44 -10.19 13.49 -9.27
CA ILE A 44 -9.15 13.32 -10.28
C ILE A 44 -8.08 12.40 -9.71
N GLY A 45 -8.00 11.18 -10.24
CA GLY A 45 -6.91 10.25 -9.93
C GLY A 45 -5.77 10.36 -10.93
N ARG A 46 -4.52 10.22 -10.44
CA ARG A 46 -3.33 10.06 -11.27
C ARG A 46 -2.61 8.77 -10.88
N LYS A 47 -2.39 7.88 -11.85
CA LYS A 47 -1.54 6.69 -11.67
C LYS A 47 -0.09 7.14 -11.41
N LEU A 48 0.47 6.71 -10.29
CA LEU A 48 1.86 7.02 -9.92
C LEU A 48 2.82 5.91 -10.36
N CYS A 49 2.45 4.65 -10.15
CA CYS A 49 3.23 3.48 -10.49
C CYS A 49 2.34 2.22 -10.57
N GLU A 50 2.95 1.12 -10.98
CA GLU A 50 2.42 -0.24 -10.82
C GLU A 50 3.19 -0.93 -9.70
N MET A 51 2.53 -1.81 -8.96
CA MET A 51 3.13 -2.58 -7.86
C MET A 51 2.84 -4.06 -8.06
N ASP A 52 3.90 -4.84 -8.30
CA ASP A 52 3.78 -6.29 -8.43
C ASP A 52 3.73 -6.95 -7.05
N THR A 53 2.79 -7.89 -6.88
CA THR A 53 2.73 -8.74 -5.69
C THR A 53 3.51 -10.01 -5.95
N LEU A 54 4.60 -10.20 -5.21
CA LEU A 54 5.48 -11.37 -5.32
C LEU A 54 5.58 -12.11 -3.98
N LEU A 55 5.76 -13.42 -4.04
CA LEU A 55 5.90 -14.27 -2.86
C LEU A 55 7.35 -14.27 -2.39
N TYR A 56 7.57 -13.89 -1.14
CA TYR A 56 8.89 -13.90 -0.52
C TYR A 56 8.83 -14.60 0.84
N ALA A 57 9.98 -15.17 1.22
CA ALA A 57 10.22 -15.69 2.55
C ALA A 57 11.66 -15.38 2.95
N SER A 58 11.89 -15.16 4.24
CA SER A 58 13.28 -14.99 4.73
C SER A 58 14.08 -16.27 4.49
N THR A 59 15.36 -16.14 4.19
CA THR A 59 16.26 -17.28 3.96
C THR A 59 16.27 -18.23 5.15
N SER A 60 16.22 -17.69 6.37
CA SER A 60 16.17 -18.49 7.60
C SER A 60 14.90 -19.33 7.74
N TYR A 61 13.77 -18.82 7.24
CA TYR A 61 12.50 -19.54 7.26
C TYR A 61 12.54 -20.73 6.30
N LEU A 62 13.01 -20.50 5.06
CA LEU A 62 13.13 -21.55 4.05
C LEU A 62 14.12 -22.65 4.47
N ALA A 63 15.21 -22.29 5.17
CA ALA A 63 16.14 -23.28 5.70
C ALA A 63 15.50 -24.23 6.75
N ARG A 64 14.49 -23.75 7.50
CA ARG A 64 13.80 -24.53 8.52
C ARG A 64 12.59 -25.30 8.00
N GLN A 65 11.90 -24.75 7.00
CA GLN A 65 10.59 -25.25 6.53
C GLN A 65 10.66 -25.87 5.12
N GLY A 66 11.78 -25.73 4.41
CA GLY A 66 11.90 -26.12 3.00
C GLY A 66 11.28 -25.11 2.04
N MET A 67 11.52 -25.31 0.75
CA MET A 67 10.86 -24.55 -0.31
C MET A 67 9.47 -25.15 -0.57
N PRO A 68 8.40 -24.36 -0.69
CA PRO A 68 7.10 -24.88 -1.08
C PRO A 68 7.13 -25.37 -2.54
N ASP A 69 6.71 -26.61 -2.77
CA ASP A 69 6.66 -27.21 -4.11
C ASP A 69 5.40 -26.83 -4.90
N SER A 70 4.42 -26.18 -4.26
CA SER A 70 3.18 -25.74 -4.89
C SER A 70 2.51 -24.59 -4.13
N PRO A 71 1.91 -23.60 -4.81
CA PRO A 71 1.12 -22.55 -4.16
C PRO A 71 -0.02 -23.06 -3.28
N ALA A 72 -0.59 -24.23 -3.60
CA ALA A 72 -1.71 -24.82 -2.87
C ALA A 72 -1.37 -25.20 -1.42
N ILE A 73 -0.09 -25.24 -1.06
CA ILE A 73 0.34 -25.51 0.32
C ILE A 73 0.02 -24.35 1.27
N TRP A 74 -0.15 -23.14 0.74
CA TRP A 74 -0.53 -21.95 1.49
C TRP A 74 -2.05 -21.81 1.43
N LYS A 75 -2.72 -21.89 2.59
CA LYS A 75 -4.11 -21.43 2.69
C LYS A 75 -4.10 -19.91 2.56
N THR A 76 -4.27 -19.41 1.35
CA THR A 76 -4.46 -17.98 1.10
C THR A 76 -5.67 -17.53 1.90
N THR A 77 -5.45 -16.74 2.95
CA THR A 77 -6.53 -15.99 3.61
C THR A 77 -6.82 -14.75 2.78
N THR A 78 -6.95 -14.90 1.46
CA THR A 78 -7.42 -13.83 0.56
C THR A 78 -8.94 -13.80 0.69
N GLY A 79 -9.39 -13.43 1.88
CA GLY A 79 -10.74 -12.99 2.12
C GLY A 79 -10.87 -11.60 1.52
N SER A 80 -11.73 -11.49 0.51
CA SER A 80 -12.36 -10.25 0.08
C SER A 80 -12.58 -9.29 1.26
N ARG A 81 -11.96 -8.13 1.18
CA ARG A 81 -12.41 -6.89 1.81
C ARG A 81 -12.40 -5.80 0.76
#